data_AF-A0A6J4Q181-F1
#
_entry.id   AF-A0A6J4Q181-F1
#
_cell.length_a   1.000
_cell.length_b   1.000
_cell.length_c   1.000
_cell.angle_alpha   90.00
_cell.angle_beta   90.00
_cell.angle_gamma   90.00
#
_symmetry.space_group_name_H-M   'P 1'
#
loop_
_entity.id
_entity.type
_entity.pdbx_description
1 polymer ?
#
loop_
_entity_poly.entity_id
_entity_poly.type
_entity_poly.pdbx_seq_one_letter_code
_entity_poly.pdbx_strand_id
1 'polypeptide(L)'
;LDAPKQAPAPAAPQAPRAPTPAGDVGREERVKMTRLRQTIARRLKEAQNTAAMLTTYNEADMSAIMSLRNEYKDAFEKKHKTKLGFMSFFVKACVHALQEVPEVNAEIDGDEVVYKRYVHMGVAVGTPTGLVVPVVRNAETKGFAAIEKEIAELGLRARDGKLSMADMQG
;
A
#
# COMPACT_ATOMS: atom_id res chain seq x y z
N LEU A 1 40.06 8.54 18.50
CA LEU A 1 39.54 9.79 17.91
C LEU A 1 38.02 9.69 17.97
N ASP A 2 37.47 9.98 19.15
CA ASP A 2 36.03 10.01 19.40
C ASP A 2 35.47 11.33 18.89
N ALA A 3 34.58 11.28 17.89
CA ALA A 3 33.82 12.44 17.44
C ALA A 3 32.44 12.42 18.10
N PRO A 4 32.00 13.49 18.77
CA PRO A 4 30.71 13.52 19.45
C PRO A 4 29.56 13.56 18.43
N LYS A 5 28.64 12.59 18.56
CA LYS A 5 27.38 12.48 17.81
C LYS A 5 26.47 13.68 18.15
N GLN A 6 26.30 14.60 17.20
CA GLN A 6 25.37 15.72 17.33
C GLN A 6 23.93 15.21 17.44
N ALA A 7 23.25 15.60 18.53
CA ALA A 7 21.82 15.37 18.71
C ALA A 7 21.02 16.24 17.71
N PRO A 8 19.86 15.76 17.19
CA PRO A 8 19.05 16.53 16.24
C PRO A 8 18.49 17.78 16.92
N ALA A 9 18.67 18.95 16.30
CA ALA A 9 18.12 20.21 16.78
C ALA A 9 16.57 20.23 16.68
N PRO A 10 15.86 20.90 17.61
CA PRO A 10 14.40 21.03 17.55
C PRO A 10 13.96 21.76 16.26
N ALA A 11 12.99 21.19 15.54
CA ALA A 11 12.43 21.81 14.35
C ALA A 11 11.80 23.18 14.69
N ALA A 12 12.25 24.23 14.01
CA ALA A 12 11.75 25.59 14.19
C ALA A 12 10.25 25.69 13.83
N PRO A 13 9.44 26.49 14.56
CA PRO A 13 8.04 26.72 14.22
C PRO A 13 7.93 27.30 12.80
N GLN A 14 7.05 26.72 11.97
CA GLN A 14 6.77 27.24 10.63
C GLN A 14 6.23 28.67 10.74
N ALA A 15 6.90 29.61 10.08
CA ALA A 15 6.49 31.01 10.04
C ALA A 15 5.08 31.15 9.41
N PRO A 16 4.21 32.03 9.93
CA PRO A 16 2.90 32.28 9.33
C PRO A 16 3.03 32.76 7.88
N ARG A 17 2.17 32.24 6.98
CA ARG A 17 2.11 32.65 5.58
C ARG A 17 1.86 34.18 5.49
N ALA A 18 2.57 34.83 4.56
CA ALA A 18 2.39 36.25 4.24
C ALA A 18 0.91 36.59 3.94
N PRO A 19 0.46 37.81 4.29
CA PRO A 19 -0.93 38.22 4.09
C PRO A 19 -1.34 38.17 2.61
N THR A 20 -2.58 37.73 2.37
CA THR A 20 -3.17 37.64 1.03
C THR A 20 -3.29 39.05 0.41
N PRO A 21 -2.86 39.27 -0.85
CA PRO A 21 -3.01 40.55 -1.53
C PRO A 21 -4.48 41.02 -1.56
N ALA A 22 -4.71 42.33 -1.44
CA ALA A 22 -6.07 42.89 -1.29
C ALA A 22 -7.02 42.51 -2.45
N GLY A 23 -6.51 42.28 -3.67
CA GLY A 23 -7.31 41.84 -4.82
C GLY A 23 -7.71 40.36 -4.81
N ASP A 24 -7.16 39.55 -3.90
CA ASP A 24 -7.43 38.12 -3.76
C ASP A 24 -8.32 37.81 -2.54
N VAL A 25 -8.61 38.82 -1.72
CA VAL A 25 -9.47 38.70 -0.54
C VAL A 25 -10.90 38.36 -0.98
N GLY A 26 -11.37 37.15 -0.65
CA GLY A 26 -12.66 36.60 -1.08
C GLY A 26 -12.57 35.60 -2.24
N ARG A 27 -11.41 35.50 -2.92
CA ARG A 27 -11.12 34.43 -3.90
C ARG A 27 -10.42 33.22 -3.28
N GLU A 28 -9.88 33.37 -2.07
CA GLU A 28 -9.25 32.30 -1.31
C GLU A 28 -10.21 31.68 -0.28
N GLU A 29 -10.48 30.38 -0.40
CA GLU A 29 -11.15 29.60 0.65
C GLU A 29 -10.13 28.80 1.46
N ARG A 30 -10.15 29.00 2.79
CA ARG A 30 -9.28 28.27 3.72
C ARG A 30 -10.04 27.14 4.38
N VAL A 31 -9.80 25.92 3.93
CA VAL A 31 -10.38 24.72 4.54
C VAL A 31 -9.38 24.10 5.52
N LYS A 32 -9.77 24.00 6.80
CA LYS A 32 -8.96 23.32 7.82
C LYS A 32 -8.90 21.82 7.49
N MET A 33 -7.69 21.26 7.41
CA MET A 33 -7.54 19.82 7.23
C MET A 33 -8.13 19.05 8.42
N THR A 34 -8.79 17.93 8.12
CA THR A 34 -9.20 16.97 9.15
C THR A 34 -7.98 16.32 9.80
N ARG A 35 -8.11 15.87 11.06
CA ARG A 35 -7.01 15.19 11.79
C ARG A 35 -6.46 13.97 11.05
N LEU A 36 -7.34 13.21 10.41
CA LEU A 36 -6.97 12.05 9.59
C LEU A 36 -6.08 12.48 8.40
N ARG A 37 -6.51 13.51 7.66
CA ARG A 37 -5.78 14.02 6.49
C ARG A 37 -4.41 14.60 6.87
N GLN A 38 -4.33 15.30 8.01
CA GLN A 38 -3.05 15.78 8.56
C GLN A 38 -2.10 14.63 8.90
N THR A 39 -2.62 13.54 9.47
CA THR A 39 -1.81 12.37 9.82
C THR A 39 -1.28 11.64 8.59
N ILE A 40 -2.12 11.48 7.56
CA ILE A 40 -1.70 10.90 6.27
C ILE A 40 -0.60 11.76 5.64
N ALA A 41 -0.79 13.08 5.58
CA ALA A 41 0.21 14.00 5.01
C ALA A 41 1.57 13.92 5.74
N ARG A 42 1.54 13.86 7.08
CA ARG A 42 2.76 13.70 7.88
C ARG A 42 3.47 12.38 7.56
N ARG A 43 2.75 11.25 7.53
CA ARG A 43 3.33 9.93 7.23
C ARG A 43 3.89 9.83 5.81
N LEU A 44 3.22 10.43 4.83
CA LEU A 44 3.72 10.46 3.45
C LEU A 44 5.04 11.24 3.36
N LYS A 45 5.14 12.37 4.08
CA LYS A 45 6.38 13.14 4.09
C LYS A 45 7.51 12.43 4.85
N GLU A 46 7.18 11.76 5.94
CA GLU A 46 8.11 10.91 6.70
C GLU A 46 8.67 9.79 5.83
N ALA A 47 7.81 9.06 5.09
CA ALA A 47 8.24 8.01 4.17
C ALA A 47 9.23 8.51 3.10
N GLN A 48 8.99 9.71 2.53
CA GLN A 48 9.91 10.32 1.56
C GLN A 48 11.26 10.75 2.16
N ASN A 49 11.27 11.14 3.43
CA ASN A 49 12.49 11.59 4.09
C ASN A 49 13.34 10.39 4.57
N THR A 50 12.69 9.30 4.98
CA THR A 50 13.35 8.10 5.49
C THR A 50 13.82 7.18 4.35
N ALA A 51 13.03 7.03 3.29
CA ALA A 51 13.36 6.14 2.19
C ALA A 51 13.92 6.90 0.98
N ALA A 52 15.03 6.42 0.43
CA ALA A 52 15.50 6.84 -0.89
C ALA A 52 14.60 6.22 -1.98
N MET A 53 13.48 6.89 -2.27
CA MET A 53 12.49 6.39 -3.22
C MET A 53 13.00 6.55 -4.66
N LEU A 54 13.27 5.43 -5.32
CA LEU A 54 13.59 5.34 -6.74
C LEU A 54 12.54 4.49 -7.44
N THR A 55 12.27 4.77 -8.72
CA THR A 55 11.25 4.07 -9.49
C THR A 55 11.85 3.49 -10.77
N THR A 56 11.59 2.21 -11.01
CA THR A 56 11.88 1.53 -12.27
C THR A 56 10.58 1.13 -12.95
N TYR A 57 10.58 1.04 -14.27
CA TYR A 57 9.40 0.70 -15.07
C TYR A 57 9.75 -0.41 -16.05
N ASN A 58 8.82 -1.35 -16.22
CA ASN A 58 8.91 -2.43 -17.20
C ASN A 58 7.53 -2.63 -17.83
N GLU A 59 7.51 -3.20 -19.04
CA GLU A 59 6.30 -3.62 -19.73
C GLU A 59 6.15 -5.14 -19.66
N ALA A 60 4.92 -5.64 -19.52
CA ALA A 60 4.63 -7.07 -19.46
C ALA A 60 3.43 -7.41 -20.37
N ASP A 61 3.58 -8.44 -21.20
CA ASP A 61 2.49 -8.92 -22.05
C ASP A 61 1.47 -9.72 -21.23
N MET A 62 0.21 -9.28 -21.26
CA MET A 62 -0.90 -9.88 -20.53
C MET A 62 -1.72 -10.86 -21.38
N SER A 63 -1.40 -11.02 -22.67
CA SER A 63 -2.14 -11.85 -23.63
C SER A 63 -2.41 -13.27 -23.13
N ALA A 64 -1.38 -13.93 -22.59
CA ALA A 64 -1.49 -15.30 -22.08
C ALA A 64 -2.41 -15.40 -20.85
N ILE A 65 -2.29 -14.45 -19.92
CA ILE A 65 -3.12 -14.42 -18.70
C ILE A 65 -4.59 -14.13 -19.05
N MET A 66 -4.83 -13.24 -20.02
CA MET A 66 -6.18 -12.94 -20.48
C MET A 66 -6.85 -14.14 -21.14
N SER A 67 -6.12 -14.86 -21.99
CA SER A 67 -6.59 -16.09 -22.63
C SER A 67 -6.94 -17.16 -21.59
N LEU A 68 -6.03 -17.44 -20.64
CA LEU A 68 -6.25 -18.41 -19.57
C LEU A 68 -7.44 -18.03 -18.70
N ARG A 69 -7.57 -16.75 -18.34
CA ARG A 69 -8.74 -16.26 -17.60
C ARG A 69 -10.03 -16.49 -18.39
N ASN A 70 -10.05 -16.21 -19.69
CA ASN A 70 -11.25 -16.38 -20.51
C ASN A 70 -11.68 -17.84 -20.64
N GLU A 71 -10.72 -18.76 -20.73
CA GLU A 71 -10.96 -20.20 -20.80
C GLU A 71 -11.49 -20.77 -19.48
N TYR A 72 -10.87 -20.40 -18.34
CA TYR A 72 -11.14 -21.04 -17.06
C TYR A 72 -12.07 -20.27 -16.12
N LYS A 73 -12.44 -19.00 -16.40
CA LYS A 73 -13.27 -18.17 -15.50
C LYS A 73 -14.56 -18.86 -15.05
N ASP A 74 -15.28 -19.49 -15.97
CA ASP A 74 -16.59 -20.06 -15.67
C ASP A 74 -16.46 -21.36 -14.88
N ALA A 75 -15.46 -22.19 -15.21
CA ALA A 75 -15.15 -23.41 -14.46
C ALA A 75 -14.66 -23.09 -13.05
N PHE A 76 -13.82 -22.05 -12.92
CA PHE A 76 -13.30 -21.57 -11.65
C PHE A 76 -14.41 -21.02 -10.75
N GLU A 77 -15.31 -20.20 -11.30
CA GLU A 77 -16.45 -19.66 -10.55
C GLU A 77 -17.40 -20.77 -10.10
N LYS A 78 -17.66 -21.78 -10.94
CA LYS A 78 -18.47 -22.95 -10.55
C LYS A 78 -17.84 -23.75 -9.41
N LYS A 79 -16.52 -23.98 -9.44
CA LYS A 79 -15.81 -24.80 -8.45
C LYS A 79 -15.58 -24.07 -7.13
N HIS A 80 -15.18 -22.81 -7.19
CA HIS A 80 -14.70 -22.04 -6.03
C HIS A 80 -15.66 -20.95 -5.57
N LYS A 81 -16.78 -20.72 -6.28
CA LYS A 81 -17.79 -19.68 -5.99
C LYS A 81 -17.19 -18.28 -5.88
N THR A 82 -16.09 -18.05 -6.58
CA THR A 82 -15.34 -16.78 -6.60
C THR A 82 -14.92 -16.51 -8.04
N LYS A 83 -14.96 -15.24 -8.45
CA LYS A 83 -14.56 -14.86 -9.81
C LYS A 83 -13.04 -14.93 -9.95
N LEU A 84 -12.57 -15.46 -11.08
CA LEU A 84 -11.14 -15.43 -11.41
C LEU A 84 -10.75 -14.01 -11.84
N GLY A 85 -10.05 -13.30 -10.96
CA GLY A 85 -9.48 -11.99 -11.22
C GLY A 85 -8.08 -12.07 -11.82
N PHE A 86 -7.48 -10.89 -12.05
CA PHE A 86 -6.07 -10.76 -12.40
C PHE A 86 -5.17 -10.63 -11.16
N MET A 87 -5.75 -10.21 -10.02
CA MET A 87 -4.99 -9.91 -8.81
C MET A 87 -4.26 -11.13 -8.26
N SER A 88 -4.88 -12.31 -8.30
CA SER A 88 -4.22 -13.54 -7.87
C SER A 88 -2.97 -13.89 -8.67
N PHE A 89 -2.94 -13.60 -9.99
CA PHE A 89 -1.74 -13.76 -10.82
C PHE A 89 -0.62 -12.83 -10.35
N PHE A 90 -0.94 -11.54 -10.16
CA PHE A 90 0.04 -10.56 -9.70
C PHE A 90 0.55 -10.86 -8.29
N VAL A 91 -0.34 -11.17 -7.35
CA VAL A 91 0.05 -11.52 -5.98
C VAL A 91 0.96 -12.74 -6.00
N LYS A 92 0.64 -13.79 -6.76
CA LYS A 92 1.51 -14.97 -6.86
C LYS A 92 2.83 -14.68 -7.54
N ALA A 93 2.85 -13.91 -8.62
CA ALA A 93 4.10 -13.50 -9.26
C ALA A 93 4.99 -12.72 -8.28
N CYS A 94 4.43 -11.77 -7.53
CA CYS A 94 5.15 -11.01 -6.51
C CYS A 94 5.65 -11.92 -5.39
N VAL A 95 4.85 -12.88 -4.90
CA VAL A 95 5.31 -13.85 -3.89
C VAL A 95 6.53 -14.61 -4.39
N HIS A 96 6.50 -15.13 -5.61
CA HIS A 96 7.62 -15.86 -6.19
C HIS A 96 8.87 -14.96 -6.31
N ALA A 97 8.72 -13.73 -6.79
CA ALA A 97 9.82 -12.77 -6.87
C ALA A 97 10.41 -12.41 -5.49
N LEU A 98 9.55 -12.25 -4.47
CA LEU A 98 9.99 -11.95 -3.09
C LEU A 98 10.69 -13.13 -2.42
N GLN A 99 10.43 -14.37 -2.86
CA GLN A 99 11.15 -15.55 -2.40
C GLN A 99 12.54 -15.68 -3.04
N GLU A 100 12.69 -15.25 -4.29
CA GLU A 100 13.97 -15.23 -5.00
C GLU A 100 14.87 -14.07 -4.55
N VAL A 101 14.26 -12.91 -4.26
CA VAL A 101 14.96 -11.68 -3.83
C VAL A 101 14.45 -11.24 -2.45
N PRO A 102 14.90 -11.90 -1.37
CA PRO A 102 14.40 -11.67 -0.02
C PRO A 102 14.74 -10.27 0.53
N GLU A 103 15.70 -9.56 -0.05
CA GLU A 103 16.06 -8.18 0.29
C GLU A 103 14.89 -7.21 0.07
N VAL A 104 14.03 -7.50 -0.91
CA VAL A 104 12.85 -6.67 -1.20
C VAL A 104 11.75 -6.84 -0.14
N ASN A 105 11.69 -8.01 0.52
CA ASN A 105 10.75 -8.28 1.61
C ASN A 105 11.30 -7.91 3.00
N ALA A 106 12.49 -7.30 3.07
CA ALA A 106 13.13 -6.93 4.32
C ALA A 106 12.74 -5.52 4.78
N GLU A 107 12.94 -5.25 6.06
CA GLU A 107 12.74 -3.93 6.67
C GLU A 107 14.06 -3.47 7.30
N ILE A 108 14.32 -2.16 7.27
CA ILE A 108 15.46 -1.56 7.97
C ILE A 108 14.96 -1.04 9.31
N ASP A 109 15.46 -1.60 10.41
CA ASP A 109 15.18 -1.14 11.77
C ASP A 109 16.47 -0.57 12.38
N GLY A 110 16.59 0.76 12.33
CA GLY A 110 17.81 1.46 12.75
C GLY A 110 19.02 1.06 11.90
N ASP A 111 19.95 0.35 12.51
CA ASP A 111 21.19 -0.13 11.89
C ASP A 111 21.12 -1.61 11.47
N GLU A 112 19.97 -2.27 11.66
CA GLU A 112 19.74 -3.69 11.34
C GLU A 112 18.78 -3.89 10.17
N VAL A 113 18.97 -4.99 9.43
CA VAL A 113 18.06 -5.42 8.35
C VAL A 113 17.29 -6.66 8.80
N VAL A 114 15.98 -6.52 8.92
CA VAL A 114 15.05 -7.57 9.35
C VAL A 114 14.48 -8.28 8.13
N TYR A 115 15.00 -9.48 7.85
CA TYR A 115 14.49 -10.34 6.78
C TYR A 115 13.21 -11.07 7.19
N LYS A 116 12.12 -10.85 6.46
CA LYS A 116 10.82 -11.51 6.72
C LYS A 116 10.72 -12.78 5.88
N ARG A 117 10.52 -13.93 6.54
CA ARG A 117 10.33 -15.26 5.89
C ARG A 117 8.87 -15.61 5.60
N TYR A 118 7.99 -14.62 5.69
CA TYR A 118 6.57 -14.70 5.37
C TYR A 118 6.22 -13.54 4.44
N VAL A 119 5.19 -13.70 3.61
CA VAL A 119 4.74 -12.63 2.70
C VAL A 119 3.34 -12.18 3.11
N HIS A 120 3.26 -10.95 3.59
CA HIS A 120 2.02 -10.25 3.85
C HIS A 120 1.84 -9.19 2.78
N MET A 121 0.82 -9.36 1.92
CA MET A 121 0.66 -8.52 0.74
C MET A 121 -0.40 -7.45 1.00
N GLY A 122 0.01 -6.19 1.03
CA GLY A 122 -0.91 -5.06 1.05
C GLY A 122 -1.59 -4.89 -0.32
N VAL A 123 -2.92 -4.87 -0.36
CA VAL A 123 -3.69 -4.68 -1.60
C VAL A 123 -4.51 -3.41 -1.47
N ALA A 124 -4.24 -2.41 -2.32
CA ALA A 124 -4.95 -1.15 -2.26
C ALA A 124 -6.37 -1.28 -2.83
N VAL A 125 -7.37 -0.90 -2.04
CA VAL A 125 -8.79 -0.91 -2.40
C VAL A 125 -9.34 0.51 -2.33
N GLY A 126 -9.91 0.97 -3.44
CA GLY A 126 -10.64 2.25 -3.49
C GLY A 126 -12.03 2.14 -2.87
N THR A 127 -12.36 3.08 -1.99
CA THR A 127 -13.68 3.22 -1.36
C THR A 127 -14.23 4.63 -1.61
N PRO A 128 -15.55 4.86 -1.41
CA PRO A 128 -16.12 6.21 -1.56
C PRO A 128 -15.50 7.26 -0.62
N THR A 129 -14.92 6.80 0.50
CA THR A 129 -14.31 7.66 1.53
C THR A 129 -12.81 7.83 1.35
N GLY A 130 -12.17 7.12 0.41
CA GLY A 130 -10.75 7.26 0.10
C GLY A 130 -10.09 5.95 -0.35
N LEU A 131 -8.79 5.85 -0.14
CA LEU A 131 -8.00 4.65 -0.41
C LEU A 131 -7.65 3.97 0.91
N VAL A 132 -7.87 2.66 1.00
CA VAL A 132 -7.43 1.84 2.13
C VAL A 132 -6.61 0.67 1.62
N VAL A 133 -5.65 0.21 2.43
CA VAL A 133 -4.73 -0.88 2.05
C VAL A 133 -4.89 -2.01 3.07
N PRO A 134 -5.86 -2.91 2.88
CA PRO A 134 -5.93 -4.14 3.65
C PRO A 134 -4.79 -5.11 3.30
N VAL A 135 -4.45 -5.99 4.24
CA VAL A 135 -3.34 -6.93 4.14
C VAL A 135 -3.84 -8.37 3.96
N VAL A 136 -3.41 -9.01 2.86
CA VAL A 136 -3.57 -10.46 2.63
C VAL A 136 -2.41 -11.18 3.32
N ARG A 137 -2.71 -11.86 4.43
CA ARG A 137 -1.69 -12.52 5.26
C ARG A 137 -1.25 -13.86 4.67
N ASN A 138 0.01 -14.24 4.85
CA ASN A 138 0.58 -15.53 4.42
C ASN A 138 0.26 -15.87 2.94
N ALA A 139 0.42 -14.89 2.04
CA ALA A 139 0.08 -15.04 0.62
C ALA A 139 0.88 -16.16 -0.07
N GLU A 140 2.03 -16.53 0.49
CA GLU A 140 2.86 -17.65 0.04
C GLU A 140 2.15 -19.00 0.13
N THR A 141 1.35 -19.22 1.17
CA THR A 141 0.65 -20.50 1.41
C THR A 141 -0.67 -20.61 0.67
N LYS A 142 -1.23 -19.49 0.18
CA LYS A 142 -2.59 -19.43 -0.39
C LYS A 142 -2.59 -19.77 -1.88
N GLY A 143 -3.60 -20.49 -2.35
CA GLY A 143 -3.83 -20.69 -3.80
C GLY A 143 -4.58 -19.51 -4.43
N PHE A 144 -4.72 -19.54 -5.77
CA PHE A 144 -5.45 -18.51 -6.54
C PHE A 144 -6.86 -18.23 -5.99
N ALA A 145 -7.63 -19.29 -5.72
CA ALA A 145 -8.99 -19.16 -5.18
C ALA A 145 -9.04 -18.53 -3.79
N ALA A 146 -8.07 -18.86 -2.92
CA ALA A 146 -8.02 -18.29 -1.59
C ALA A 146 -7.67 -16.79 -1.64
N ILE A 147 -6.71 -16.41 -2.49
CA ILE A 147 -6.30 -15.01 -2.69
C ILE A 147 -7.46 -14.18 -3.25
N GLU A 148 -8.12 -14.63 -4.32
CA GLU A 148 -9.24 -13.88 -4.90
C GLU A 148 -10.40 -13.73 -3.91
N LYS A 149 -10.71 -14.80 -3.16
CA LYS A 149 -11.79 -14.78 -2.17
C LYS A 149 -11.51 -13.78 -1.06
N GLU A 150 -10.30 -13.78 -0.53
CA GLU A 150 -9.90 -12.86 0.54
C GLU A 150 -9.83 -11.41 0.05
N ILE A 151 -9.32 -11.15 -1.16
CA ILE A 151 -9.34 -9.81 -1.77
C ILE A 151 -10.79 -9.34 -1.96
N ALA A 152 -11.70 -10.20 -2.41
CA ALA A 152 -13.11 -9.87 -2.56
C ALA A 152 -13.77 -9.55 -1.20
N GLU A 153 -13.49 -10.33 -0.16
CA GLU A 153 -13.99 -10.12 1.19
C GLU A 153 -13.44 -8.81 1.81
N LEU A 154 -12.13 -8.58 1.70
CA LEU A 154 -11.49 -7.35 2.15
C LEU A 154 -12.00 -6.13 1.38
N GLY A 155 -12.24 -6.28 0.07
CA GLY A 155 -12.81 -5.23 -0.76
C GLY A 155 -14.24 -4.84 -0.38
N LEU A 156 -15.09 -5.84 -0.08
CA LEU A 156 -16.44 -5.61 0.44
C LEU A 156 -16.39 -4.93 1.81
N ARG A 157 -15.56 -5.43 2.74
CA ARG A 157 -15.40 -4.83 4.07
C ARG A 157 -14.86 -3.40 4.00
N ALA A 158 -13.95 -3.12 3.07
CA ALA A 158 -13.41 -1.79 2.83
C ALA A 158 -14.53 -0.84 2.39
N ARG A 159 -15.32 -1.25 1.39
CA ARG A 159 -16.43 -0.44 0.86
C ARG A 159 -17.50 -0.17 1.92
N ASP A 160 -17.79 -1.17 2.76
CA ASP A 160 -18.79 -1.08 3.83
C ASP A 160 -18.25 -0.39 5.10
N GLY A 161 -16.96 -0.01 5.13
CA GLY A 161 -16.33 0.65 6.29
C GLY A 161 -16.14 -0.26 7.51
N LYS A 162 -16.14 -1.58 7.32
CA LYS A 162 -16.04 -2.62 8.38
C LYS A 162 -14.66 -3.25 8.49
N LEU A 163 -13.63 -2.60 7.95
CA LEU A 163 -12.24 -3.04 8.14
C LEU A 163 -11.83 -2.80 9.60
N SER A 164 -11.23 -3.83 10.20
CA SER A 164 -10.64 -3.71 11.53
C SER A 164 -9.20 -3.19 11.41
N MET A 165 -8.64 -2.70 12.52
CA MET A 165 -7.22 -2.32 12.56
C MET A 165 -6.30 -3.51 12.26
N ALA A 166 -6.68 -4.72 12.64
CA ALA A 166 -5.90 -5.92 12.36
C ALA A 166 -5.83 -6.26 10.86
N ASP A 167 -6.81 -5.81 10.06
CA ASP A 167 -6.80 -5.99 8.61
C ASP A 167 -5.89 -4.96 7.90
N MET A 168 -5.51 -3.88 8.59
CA MET A 168 -4.67 -2.79 8.07
C MET A 168 -3.25 -2.79 8.64
N GLN A 169 -2.96 -3.67 9.60
CA GLN A 169 -1.64 -3.78 10.23
C GLN A 169 -0.93 -5.04 9.74
N GLY A 170 0.28 -4.88 9.22
CA GLY A 170 1.13 -5.97 8.75
C GLY A 170 2.27 -5.46 7.90
#